data_AF-A0A925Y5H0-F1
#
_entry.id   AF-A0A925Y5H0-F1
#
_cell.length_a   1.000
_cell.length_b   1.000
_cell.length_c   1.000
_cell.angle_alpha   90.00
_cell.angle_beta   90.00
_cell.angle_gamma   90.00
#
_symmetry.space_group_name_H-M   'P 1'
#
loop_
_entity.id
_entity.type
_entity.pdbx_description
1 polymer ?
#
loop_
_entity_poly.entity_id
_entity_poly.type
_entity_poly.pdbx_seq_one_letter_code
_entity_poly.pdbx_strand_id
1 'polypeptide(L)' 'MNGLTSETSPDGKWLVFLSYEKDVKGHPSNKDVTLRMLPLAGGEIEVLAKLFGGQGTINVPSWSPDSLRVSFVSYQLNP' A
#
# COMPACT_ATOMS: atom_id res chain seq x y z
N MET A 1 -13.96 8.24 7.41
CA MET A 1 -12.62 7.68 7.13
C MET A 1 -12.61 7.31 5.66
N ASN A 2 -11.96 8.11 4.81
CA ASN A 2 -12.01 7.93 3.36
C ASN A 2 -10.85 7.03 2.92
N GLY A 3 -11.10 5.73 2.87
CA GLY A 3 -10.62 4.92 1.75
C GLY A 3 -9.12 4.65 1.57
N LEU A 4 -8.33 4.52 2.64
CA LEU A 4 -6.97 3.98 2.50
C LEU A 4 -7.03 2.44 2.52
N THR A 5 -6.47 1.79 1.50
CA THR A 5 -6.10 0.38 1.62
C THR A 5 -4.80 0.34 2.42
N SER A 6 -4.89 -0.12 3.66
CA SER A 6 -3.77 -0.17 4.60
C SER A 6 -3.83 -1.43 5.44
N GLU A 7 -2.67 -2.01 5.73
CA GLU A 7 -2.56 -3.22 6.54
C GLU A 7 -1.42 -3.11 7.54
N THR A 8 -1.71 -3.51 8.79
CA THR A 8 -0.71 -3.56 9.86
C THR A 8 0.05 -4.89 9.81
N SER A 9 1.35 -4.86 10.05
CA SER A 9 2.16 -6.07 10.16
C SER A 9 1.70 -6.96 11.33
N PRO A 10 1.86 -8.29 11.25
CA PRO A 10 1.49 -9.20 12.33
C PRO A 10 2.15 -8.89 13.68
N ASP A 11 3.38 -8.37 13.68
CA ASP A 11 4.09 -7.94 14.89
C ASP A 11 3.65 -6.56 15.43
N GLY A 12 2.74 -5.88 14.74
CA GLY A 12 2.17 -4.60 15.15
C GLY A 12 3.11 -3.41 15.03
N LYS A 13 4.26 -3.54 14.33
CA LYS A 13 5.27 -2.47 14.25
C LYS A 13 5.15 -1.60 13.01
N TRP A 14 4.50 -2.09 11.96
CA TRP A 14 4.49 -1.43 10.65
C TRP A 14 3.07 -1.29 10.13
N LEU A 15 2.79 -0.18 9.46
CA LEU A 15 1.60 0.00 8.63
C LEU A 15 2.05 0.14 7.17
N VAL A 16 1.60 -0.77 6.30
CA VAL A 16 1.76 -0.59 4.86
C VAL A 16 0.49 0.03 4.28
N PHE A 17 0.63 0.94 3.32
CA PHE A 17 -0.51 1.61 2.69
C PHE A 17 -0.18 2.15 1.30
N LEU A 18 -1.22 2.41 0.51
CA LEU A 18 -1.10 3.11 -0.76
C LEU A 18 -1.36 4.61 -0.61
N SER A 19 -0.52 5.43 -1.24
CA SER A 19 -0.80 6.85 -1.46
C SER A 19 -1.07 7.12 -2.94
N TYR A 20 -2.12 7.89 -3.19
CA TYR A 20 -2.48 8.41 -4.52
C TYR A 20 -2.05 9.88 -4.64
N GLU A 21 -2.06 10.39 -5.87
CA GLU A 21 -1.93 11.83 -6.12
C GLU A 21 -3.06 12.63 -5.46
N LYS A 22 -2.77 13.90 -5.13
CA LYS A 22 -3.63 14.74 -4.27
C LYS A 22 -5.05 14.96 -4.81
N ASP A 23 -5.23 14.91 -6.12
CA ASP A 23 -6.49 15.13 -6.82
C ASP A 23 -7.32 13.85 -7.00
N VAL A 24 -6.75 12.68 -6.68
CA VAL A 24 -7.45 11.39 -6.76
C VAL A 24 -8.42 11.27 -5.59
N LYS A 25 -9.69 11.02 -5.91
CA LYS A 25 -10.75 10.81 -4.93
C LYS A 25 -10.99 9.31 -4.70
N GLY A 26 -11.10 8.91 -3.43
CA GLY A 26 -11.31 7.52 -3.05
C GLY A 26 -10.07 6.65 -3.28
N HIS A 27 -10.27 5.40 -3.65
CA HIS A 27 -9.22 4.41 -3.91
C HIS A 27 -9.45 3.70 -5.27
N PRO A 28 -9.40 4.39 -6.40
CA PRO A 28 -9.65 3.77 -7.70
C PRO A 28 -8.54 2.78 -8.08
N SER A 29 -8.85 1.86 -8.99
CA SER A 29 -7.85 1.10 -9.74
C SER A 29 -7.23 1.94 -10.87
N ASN A 30 -6.18 1.42 -11.51
CA ASN A 30 -5.56 1.97 -12.72
C ASN A 30 -5.02 3.40 -12.53
N LYS A 31 -4.29 3.61 -11.44
CA LYS A 31 -3.58 4.86 -11.13
C LYS A 31 -2.12 4.59 -10.83
N ASP A 32 -1.29 5.59 -11.05
CA ASP A 32 0.03 5.64 -10.45
C ASP A 32 -0.13 5.83 -8.95
N VAL A 33 0.44 4.89 -8.19
CA VAL A 33 0.40 4.87 -6.73
C VAL A 33 1.79 4.62 -6.17
N THR A 34 1.98 5.03 -4.91
CA THR A 34 3.18 4.68 -4.15
C THR A 34 2.79 3.78 -2.99
N LEU A 35 3.41 2.60 -2.91
CA LEU A 35 3.35 1.72 -1.75
C LEU A 35 4.34 2.22 -0.70
N ARG A 36 3.84 2.47 0.50
CA ARG A 36 4.57 3.10 1.60
C ARG A 36 4.48 2.28 2.87
N MET A 37 5.47 2.43 3.74
CA MET A 37 5.51 1.81 5.06
C MET A 37 5.74 2.87 6.13
N LEU A 38 4.97 2.81 7.21
CA LEU A 38 5.04 3.70 8.36
C LEU A 38 5.40 2.89 9.61
N PRO A 39 6.46 3.25 10.35
CA PRO A 39 6.70 2.72 11.68
C PRO A 39 5.60 3.20 12.65
N LEU A 40 4.91 2.27 13.31
CA LEU A 40 3.83 2.61 14.24
C LEU A 40 4.32 3.19 15.58
N ALA A 41 5.60 3.00 15.91
CA ALA A 41 6.24 3.68 17.04
C ALA A 41 6.57 5.17 16.74
N GLY A 42 6.26 5.65 15.53
CA GLY A 42 6.67 6.96 15.03
C GLY A 42 7.99 6.90 14.26
N GLY A 43 8.20 7.89 13.39
CA GLY A 43 9.35 7.94 12.49
C GLY A 43 8.95 8.41 11.10
N GLU A 44 9.88 8.27 10.16
CA GLU A 44 9.66 8.66 8.76
C GLU A 44 8.95 7.54 7.98
N ILE A 45 8.16 7.97 6.99
CA ILE A 45 7.50 7.05 6.05
C ILE A 45 8.52 6.61 5.00
N GLU A 46 8.65 5.30 4.80
CA GLU A 46 9.47 4.72 3.76
C GLU A 46 8.67 4.47 2.48
N VAL A 47 9.32 4.62 1.32
CA VAL A 47 8.75 4.25 0.01
C VAL A 47 9.27 2.86 -0.35
N LEU A 48 8.36 1.89 -0.45
CA LEU A 48 8.70 0.53 -0.84
C LEU A 48 8.71 0.37 -2.37
N ALA A 49 7.73 0.95 -3.05
CA ALA A 49 7.60 0.87 -4.50
C ALA A 49 6.76 2.02 -5.07
N LYS A 50 7.06 2.41 -6.31
CA LYS A 50 6.18 3.22 -7.17
C LYS A 50 5.70 2.33 -8.30
N LEU A 51 4.39 2.26 -8.53
CA LEU A 51 3.79 1.29 -9.42
C LEU A 51 2.47 1.78 -10.01
N PHE A 52 2.09 1.21 -11.16
CA PHE A 52 0.74 1.33 -11.69
C PHE A 52 -0.15 0.27 -11.04
N GLY A 53 -1.23 0.73 -10.40
CA GLY A 53 -2.01 -0.07 -9.47
C GLY A 53 -3.20 0.68 -8.90
N GLY A 54 -3.50 0.40 -7.63
CA GLY A 54 -4.58 1.03 -6.87
C GLY A 54 -5.44 -0.01 -6.17
N GLN A 55 -6.77 0.07 -6.33
CA GLN A 55 -7.65 -1.01 -5.91
C GLN A 55 -7.19 -2.34 -6.50
N GLY A 56 -7.05 -3.35 -5.63
CA GLY A 56 -6.54 -4.70 -5.95
C GLY A 56 -5.07 -4.92 -5.57
N THR A 57 -4.28 -3.87 -5.29
CA THR A 57 -2.84 -4.00 -5.05
C THR A 57 -2.49 -4.64 -3.69
N ILE A 58 -3.22 -4.31 -2.61
CA ILE A 58 -3.01 -4.84 -1.23
C ILE A 58 -4.35 -5.02 -0.47
N ASN A 59 -5.38 -5.56 -1.13
CA ASN A 59 -6.74 -5.62 -0.59
C ASN A 59 -7.03 -6.84 0.31
N VAL A 60 -6.10 -7.78 0.37
CA VAL A 60 -6.16 -9.00 1.17
C VAL A 60 -4.85 -9.10 1.96
N PRO A 61 -4.81 -9.83 3.09
CA PRO A 61 -3.64 -9.91 3.93
C PRO A 61 -2.35 -10.16 3.12
N SER A 62 -1.50 -9.14 3.12
CA SER A 62 -0.33 -9.03 2.25
C SER A 62 0.98 -9.24 3.01
N TRP A 63 0.94 -9.23 4.34
CA TRP A 63 2.10 -9.47 5.17
C TRP A 63 2.44 -10.96 5.29
N SER A 64 3.73 -11.27 5.23
CA SER A 64 4.22 -12.58 5.70
C SER A 64 3.98 -12.73 7.20
N PRO A 65 3.71 -13.95 7.71
CA PRO A 65 3.45 -14.17 9.14
C PRO A 65 4.60 -13.72 10.07
N ASP A 66 5.83 -13.73 9.57
CA ASP A 66 7.03 -13.27 10.27
C ASP A 66 7.24 -11.75 10.23
N SER A 67 6.35 -10.99 9.58
CA SER A 67 6.42 -9.53 9.41
C SER A 67 7.63 -9.02 8.62
N LEU A 68 8.33 -9.89 7.88
CA LEU A 68 9.54 -9.51 7.15
C LEU A 68 9.28 -9.14 5.68
N ARG A 69 8.11 -9.48 5.13
CA ARG A 69 7.80 -9.29 3.70
C ARG A 69 6.37 -8.82 3.51
N VAL A 70 6.17 -8.04 2.45
CA VAL A 70 4.86 -7.64 1.95
C VAL A 70 4.74 -8.12 0.50
N SER A 71 3.67 -8.83 0.17
CA SER A 71 3.28 -9.10 -1.21
C SER A 71 2.41 -7.97 -1.73
N PHE A 72 2.50 -7.66 -3.03
CA PHE A 72 1.65 -6.66 -3.67
C PHE A 72 1.47 -6.99 -5.14
N VAL A 73 0.41 -6.45 -5.74
CA VAL A 73 0.12 -6.60 -7.18
C VAL A 73 0.26 -5.25 -7.88
N SER A 74 1.17 -5.19 -8.86
CA SER A 74 1.16 -4.17 -9.91
C SER A 74 0.53 -4.75 -11.16
N TYR A 75 -0.14 -3.93 -11.96
CA TYR A 75 -0.71 -4.36 -13.23
C TYR A 75 -0.36 -3.36 -14.33
N GLN A 76 -0.61 -3.76 -15.57
CA GLN A 76 -0.42 -2.95 -16.77
C GLN A 76 -1.69 -3.01 -17.61
N LEU A 77 -2.00 -1.92 -18.28
CA LEU A 77 -3.08 -1.90 -19.26
C LEU A 77 -2.53 -2.48 -20.57
N ASN A 78 -3.16 -3.54 -21.05
CA ASN A 78 -2.88 -4.03 -22.39
C ASN A 78 -3.64 -3.17 -23.41
N PRO A 79 -3.02 -2.83 -24.56
CA PRO A 79 -3.66 -2.11 -25.64
C PRO A 79 -4.78 -2.91 -26.31
#